data_AF-A0A5B6TS28-F1
#
_entry.id   AF-A0A5B6TS28-F1
#
_cell.length_a   1.000
_cell.length_b   1.000
_cell.length_c   1.000
_cell.angle_alpha   90.00
_cell.angle_beta   90.00
_cell.angle_gamma   90.00
#
_symmetry.space_group_name_H-M   'P 1'
#
loop_
_entity.id
_entity.type
_entity.pdbx_description
1 polymer ?
#
loop_
_entity_poly.entity_id
_entity_poly.type
_entity_poly.pdbx_seq_one_letter_code
_entity_poly.pdbx_strand_id
1 'polypeptide(L)'
;MMKFASPFLLGFILIIVSNIIGHYKPSFSLMATAVLPFIIVGILNTKLYKINFLLTVMYGYVIILFNDWLVRVYAWGIHNQLKKDVILLLSVIAFILCSGCMLIFSFTRTATVEKKTVTRLKNSISVVVCGAFAAAFYFVFLIEL
;
A
#
# COMPACT_ATOMS: atom_id res chain seq x y z
N MET A 1 -27.98 -3.93 2.69
CA MET A 1 -26.63 -4.53 2.60
C MET A 1 -25.79 -3.83 1.51
N MET A 2 -25.35 -2.59 1.74
CA MET A 2 -24.48 -1.85 0.80
C MET A 2 -23.32 -1.21 1.56
N LYS A 3 -22.26 -1.93 1.95
CA LYS A 3 -21.20 -1.33 2.81
C LYS A 3 -19.76 -1.85 2.62
N PHE A 4 -19.41 -2.49 1.49
CA PHE A 4 -18.01 -2.91 1.24
C PHE A 4 -17.30 -2.08 0.16
N ALA A 5 -18.04 -1.54 -0.81
CA ALA A 5 -17.44 -0.74 -1.88
C ALA A 5 -16.85 0.59 -1.39
N SER A 6 -17.40 1.22 -0.34
CA SER A 6 -16.98 2.57 0.03
C SER A 6 -15.53 2.70 0.51
N PRO A 7 -14.96 1.84 1.40
CA PRO A 7 -13.55 1.98 1.78
C PRO A 7 -12.57 1.58 0.68
N PHE A 8 -12.94 0.60 -0.16
CA PHE A 8 -12.15 0.17 -1.32
C PHE A 8 -12.04 1.29 -2.35
N LEU A 9 -13.18 1.85 -2.76
CA LEU A 9 -13.24 2.91 -3.76
C LEU A 9 -12.54 4.18 -3.25
N LEU A 10 -12.67 4.48 -1.96
CA LEU A 10 -12.09 5.68 -1.36
C LEU A 10 -10.55 5.66 -1.36
N GLY A 11 -9.92 4.50 -1.14
CA GLY A 11 -8.46 4.39 -1.26
C GLY A 11 -7.97 4.65 -2.68
N PHE A 12 -8.64 4.09 -3.68
CA PHE A 12 -8.33 4.36 -5.09
C PHE A 12 -8.57 5.83 -5.47
N ILE A 13 -9.68 6.42 -5.04
CA ILE A 13 -9.98 7.84 -5.30
C ILE A 13 -8.90 8.74 -4.68
N LEU A 14 -8.49 8.47 -3.43
CA LEU A 14 -7.42 9.23 -2.78
C LEU A 14 -6.11 9.16 -3.56
N ILE A 15 -5.74 7.98 -4.05
CA ILE A 15 -4.54 7.81 -4.90
C ILE A 15 -4.69 8.62 -6.18
N ILE A 16 -5.80 8.49 -6.90
CA ILE A 16 -6.01 9.16 -8.19
C ILE A 16 -5.96 10.68 -8.02
N VAL A 17 -6.72 11.23 -7.06
CA VAL A 17 -6.73 12.67 -6.77
C VAL A 17 -5.34 13.16 -6.38
N SER A 18 -4.63 12.40 -5.54
CA SER A 18 -3.28 12.78 -5.09
C SER A 18 -2.26 12.79 -6.23
N ASN A 19 -2.36 11.84 -7.17
CA ASN A 19 -1.50 11.78 -8.36
C ASN A 19 -1.83 12.89 -9.37
N ILE A 20 -3.11 13.23 -9.55
CA ILE A 20 -3.52 14.39 -10.38
C ILE A 20 -2.95 15.69 -9.81
N ILE A 21 -3.07 15.92 -8.50
CA ILE A 21 -2.46 17.09 -7.84
C ILE A 21 -0.93 17.04 -7.99
N GLY A 22 -0.35 15.86 -7.80
CA GLY A 22 1.08 15.60 -7.92
C GLY A 22 1.65 15.91 -9.31
N HIS A 23 0.86 15.72 -10.37
CA HIS A 23 1.23 16.10 -11.73
C HIS A 23 1.51 17.61 -11.86
N TYR A 24 0.68 18.45 -11.23
CA TYR A 24 0.89 19.90 -11.22
C TYR A 24 1.88 20.36 -10.13
N LYS A 25 2.10 19.54 -9.10
CA LYS A 25 3.00 19.82 -7.97
C LYS A 25 3.91 18.60 -7.66
N PRO A 26 5.06 18.48 -8.34
CA PRO A 26 6.05 17.43 -8.16
C PRO A 26 6.36 17.01 -6.71
N SER A 27 6.59 17.97 -5.83
CA SER A 27 6.93 17.72 -4.41
C SER A 27 5.79 17.05 -3.64
N PHE A 28 4.53 17.34 -4.02
CA PHE A 28 3.35 16.71 -3.42
C PHE A 28 3.26 15.24 -3.82
N SER A 29 3.53 14.92 -5.10
CA SER A 29 3.53 13.53 -5.60
C SER A 29 4.53 12.65 -4.84
N LEU A 30 5.75 13.16 -4.65
CA LEU A 30 6.80 12.46 -3.89
C LEU A 30 6.38 12.21 -2.44
N MET A 31 5.82 13.22 -1.77
CA MET A 31 5.35 13.07 -0.38
C MET A 31 4.16 12.12 -0.29
N ALA A 32 3.20 12.20 -1.23
CA ALA A 32 2.05 11.32 -1.30
C ALA A 32 2.48 9.86 -1.49
N THR A 33 3.54 9.61 -2.26
CA THR A 33 4.10 8.26 -2.45
C THR A 33 4.49 7.59 -1.13
N ALA A 34 5.15 8.34 -0.24
CA ALA A 34 5.60 7.81 1.05
C ALA A 34 4.47 7.67 2.08
N VAL A 35 3.52 8.62 2.07
CA VAL A 35 2.58 8.81 3.18
C VAL A 35 1.21 8.20 2.89
N LEU A 36 0.70 8.34 1.67
CA LEU A 36 -0.67 8.00 1.32
C LEU A 36 -0.97 6.49 1.48
N PRO A 37 -0.10 5.56 1.03
CA PRO A 37 -0.35 4.14 1.22
C PRO A 37 -0.40 3.75 2.70
N PHE A 38 0.46 4.36 3.52
CA PHE A 38 0.46 4.14 4.96
C PHE A 38 -0.84 4.63 5.62
N ILE A 39 -1.33 5.82 5.24
CA ILE A 39 -2.61 6.35 5.75
C ILE A 39 -3.77 5.43 5.33
N ILE A 40 -3.79 4.96 4.08
CA ILE A 40 -4.83 4.06 3.58
C ILE A 40 -4.82 2.73 4.36
N VAL A 41 -3.65 2.15 4.59
CA VAL A 41 -3.48 0.92 5.39
C VAL A 41 -3.76 1.15 6.88
N GLY A 42 -3.44 2.31 7.43
CA GLY A 42 -3.69 2.65 8.83
C GLY A 42 -5.17 2.90 9.12
N ILE A 43 -5.88 3.58 8.21
CA ILE A 43 -7.26 4.06 8.46
C ILE A 43 -8.29 3.17 7.78
N LEU A 44 -8.14 2.86 6.48
CA LEU A 44 -9.16 2.14 5.70
C LEU A 44 -9.08 0.63 5.91
N ASN A 45 -7.86 0.08 5.99
CA ASN A 45 -7.68 -1.36 6.23
C ASN A 45 -8.19 -1.80 7.60
N THR A 46 -8.23 -0.95 8.63
CA THR A 46 -8.76 -1.37 9.96
C THR A 46 -10.20 -1.89 9.88
N LYS A 47 -11.03 -1.26 9.03
CA LYS A 47 -12.40 -1.68 8.77
C LYS A 47 -12.40 -2.99 7.98
N LEU A 48 -11.64 -3.07 6.88
CA LEU A 48 -11.52 -4.26 6.04
C LEU A 48 -10.98 -5.48 6.79
N TYR A 49 -10.01 -5.27 7.68
CA TYR A 49 -9.44 -6.30 8.55
C TYR A 49 -10.49 -6.97 9.45
N LYS A 50 -11.63 -6.30 9.74
CA LYS A 50 -12.69 -6.90 10.58
C LYS A 50 -13.45 -7.97 9.82
N ILE A 51 -13.40 -7.87 8.50
CA ILE A 51 -14.21 -8.65 7.58
C ILE A 51 -13.38 -9.81 7.05
N ASN A 52 -12.21 -9.52 6.46
CA ASN A 52 -11.34 -10.53 5.88
C ASN A 52 -9.89 -10.05 5.83
N PHE A 53 -9.01 -10.69 6.61
CA PHE A 53 -7.60 -10.33 6.72
C PHE A 53 -6.85 -10.46 5.38
N LEU A 54 -6.99 -11.60 4.70
CA LEU A 54 -6.26 -11.87 3.45
C LEU A 54 -6.62 -10.86 2.37
N LEU A 55 -7.92 -10.60 2.16
CA LEU A 55 -8.36 -9.59 1.20
C LEU A 55 -7.86 -8.19 1.54
N THR A 56 -7.76 -7.87 2.84
CA THR A 56 -7.25 -6.58 3.31
C THR A 56 -5.76 -6.40 3.02
N VAL A 57 -4.98 -7.48 3.21
CA VAL A 57 -3.56 -7.51 2.87
C VAL A 57 -3.37 -7.35 1.37
N MET A 58 -4.07 -8.15 0.56
CA MET A 58 -4.02 -8.04 -0.90
C MET A 58 -4.39 -6.63 -1.39
N TYR A 59 -5.48 -6.06 -0.87
CA TYR A 59 -5.90 -4.70 -1.21
C TYR A 59 -4.86 -3.64 -0.87
N GLY A 60 -4.26 -3.70 0.33
CA GLY A 60 -3.23 -2.75 0.73
C GLY A 60 -2.01 -2.80 -0.19
N TYR A 61 -1.57 -4.01 -0.59
CA TYR A 61 -0.47 -4.15 -1.55
C TYR A 61 -0.84 -3.68 -2.96
N VAL A 62 -2.06 -3.98 -3.45
CA VAL A 62 -2.55 -3.44 -4.73
C VAL A 62 -2.53 -1.91 -4.72
N ILE A 63 -2.90 -1.28 -3.62
CA ILE A 63 -2.89 0.18 -3.47
C ILE A 63 -1.47 0.76 -3.52
N ILE A 64 -0.50 0.10 -2.87
CA ILE A 64 0.90 0.51 -2.91
C ILE A 64 1.44 0.44 -4.35
N LEU A 65 1.22 -0.69 -5.03
CA LEU A 65 1.65 -0.90 -6.42
C LEU A 65 0.97 0.07 -7.38
N PHE A 66 -0.34 0.27 -7.23
CA PHE A 66 -1.13 1.16 -8.07
C PHE A 66 -0.70 2.63 -7.90
N ASN A 67 -0.43 3.07 -6.67
CA ASN A 67 0.06 4.41 -6.42
C ASN A 67 1.42 4.66 -7.09
N ASP A 68 2.37 3.76 -6.91
CA ASP A 68 3.69 3.87 -7.54
C ASP A 68 3.60 3.86 -9.08
N TRP A 69 2.78 2.98 -9.65
CA TRP A 69 2.54 2.96 -11.10
C TRP A 69 1.98 4.29 -11.62
N LEU A 70 0.97 4.84 -10.95
CA LEU A 70 0.40 6.13 -11.34
C LEU A 70 1.40 7.27 -11.22
N VAL A 71 2.20 7.31 -10.15
CA VAL A 71 3.25 8.34 -10.00
C VAL A 71 4.19 8.28 -11.21
N ARG A 72 4.62 7.09 -11.65
CA ARG A 72 5.52 6.93 -12.81
C ARG A 72 4.87 7.38 -14.13
N VAL A 73 3.61 7.01 -14.36
CA VAL A 73 2.85 7.41 -15.56
C VAL A 73 2.67 8.93 -15.60
N TYR A 74 2.28 9.54 -14.48
CA TYR A 74 2.07 10.99 -14.40
C TYR A 74 3.38 11.79 -14.32
N ALA A 75 4.50 11.16 -13.97
CA ALA A 75 5.81 11.79 -13.85
C ALA A 75 6.60 11.89 -15.17
N TRP A 76 6.21 11.16 -16.22
CA TRP A 76 6.92 11.09 -17.50
C TRP A 76 7.10 12.45 -18.22
N GLY A 77 6.37 13.50 -17.85
CA GLY A 77 6.47 14.82 -18.48
C GLY A 77 7.32 15.87 -17.76
N ILE A 78 7.57 15.77 -16.44
CA ILE A 78 8.00 16.95 -15.63
C ILE A 78 9.17 16.65 -14.66
N HIS A 79 9.41 15.39 -14.28
CA HIS A 79 10.37 15.03 -13.21
C HIS A 79 11.81 14.73 -13.68
N ASN A 80 12.20 15.19 -14.88
CA ASN A 80 13.20 14.49 -15.70
C ASN A 80 14.70 14.72 -15.39
N GLN A 81 15.09 15.20 -14.21
CA GLN A 81 16.53 15.29 -13.87
C GLN A 81 16.90 14.82 -12.46
N LEU A 82 15.92 14.65 -11.58
CA LEU A 82 16.16 14.06 -10.27
C LEU A 82 14.95 13.21 -9.89
N LYS A 83 15.18 11.90 -10.02
CA LYS A 83 14.89 10.88 -9.02
C LYS A 83 13.72 9.91 -9.31
N LYS A 84 13.82 9.15 -10.40
CA LYS A 84 13.19 7.81 -10.45
C LYS A 84 13.63 6.97 -9.23
N ASP A 85 14.90 7.07 -8.85
CA ASP A 85 15.47 6.36 -7.70
C ASP A 85 14.88 6.82 -6.36
N VAL A 86 14.48 8.08 -6.21
CA VAL A 86 13.84 8.55 -4.97
C VAL A 86 12.37 8.20 -4.93
N ILE A 87 11.66 8.19 -6.06
CA ILE A 87 10.29 7.66 -6.11
C ILE A 87 10.30 6.17 -5.71
N LEU A 88 11.26 5.42 -6.25
CA LEU A 88 11.47 4.03 -5.89
C LEU A 88 11.82 3.86 -4.41
N LEU A 89 12.81 4.62 -3.90
CA LEU A 89 13.19 4.59 -2.48
C LEU A 89 12.01 4.90 -1.56
N LEU A 90 11.22 5.94 -1.89
CA LEU A 90 10.03 6.31 -1.11
C LEU A 90 8.93 5.25 -1.18
N SER A 91 8.79 4.56 -2.33
CA SER A 91 7.88 3.43 -2.48
C SER A 91 8.32 2.22 -1.65
N VAL A 92 9.62 1.94 -1.60
CA VAL A 92 10.19 0.90 -0.72
C VAL A 92 9.97 1.25 0.75
N ILE A 93 10.17 2.50 1.14
CA ILE A 93 9.88 2.96 2.51
C ILE A 93 8.39 2.80 2.82
N ALA A 94 7.50 3.23 1.92
CA ALA A 94 6.05 3.06 2.09
C ALA A 94 5.67 1.58 2.21
N PHE A 95 6.29 0.71 1.43
CA PHE A 95 6.10 -0.75 1.47
C PHE A 95 6.49 -1.33 2.83
N ILE A 96 7.66 -0.95 3.37
CA ILE A 96 8.13 -1.41 4.70
C ILE A 96 7.16 -0.95 5.78
N LEU A 97 6.77 0.33 5.76
CA LEU A 97 5.85 0.90 6.76
C LEU A 97 4.47 0.25 6.71
N CYS A 98 3.92 0.04 5.50
CA CYS A 98 2.64 -0.64 5.35
C CYS A 98 2.71 -2.08 5.85
N SER A 99 3.75 -2.83 5.47
CA SER A 99 3.96 -4.21 5.93
C SER A 99 4.09 -4.27 7.46
N GLY A 100 4.82 -3.33 8.06
CA GLY A 100 4.93 -3.17 9.51
C GLY A 100 3.57 -2.93 10.18
N CYS A 101 2.77 -2.00 9.67
CA CYS A 101 1.41 -1.79 10.17
C CYS A 101 0.54 -3.04 10.07
N MET A 102 0.54 -3.72 8.91
CA MET A 102 -0.24 -4.93 8.71
C MET A 102 0.17 -6.06 9.66
N LEU A 103 1.48 -6.22 9.92
CA LEU A 103 2.01 -7.15 10.91
C LEU A 103 1.55 -6.77 12.31
N ILE A 104 1.73 -5.51 12.73
CA ILE A 104 1.26 -5.03 14.04
C ILE A 104 -0.22 -5.36 14.19
N PHE A 105 -1.08 -5.00 13.23
CA PHE A 105 -2.51 -5.32 13.27
C PHE A 105 -2.81 -6.81 13.35
N SER A 106 -2.06 -7.65 12.64
CA SER A 106 -2.14 -9.12 12.76
C SER A 106 -1.89 -9.58 14.20
N PHE A 107 -0.89 -8.99 14.87
CA PHE A 107 -0.55 -9.34 16.25
C PHE A 107 -1.51 -8.75 17.30
N THR A 108 -1.92 -7.48 17.19
CA THR A 108 -2.75 -6.81 18.19
C THR A 108 -4.20 -7.29 18.16
N ARG A 109 -4.79 -7.45 16.97
CA ARG A 109 -6.23 -7.73 16.88
C ARG A 109 -6.58 -9.16 17.25
N THR A 110 -5.66 -10.09 17.04
CA THR A 110 -5.86 -11.50 17.38
C THR A 110 -5.67 -11.76 18.89
N ALA A 111 -5.38 -10.73 19.69
CA ALA A 111 -5.37 -10.80 21.15
C ALA A 111 -6.75 -10.53 21.78
N THR A 112 -7.70 -9.92 21.05
CA THR A 112 -9.01 -9.51 21.60
C THR A 112 -10.16 -10.46 21.26
N VAL A 113 -9.93 -11.46 20.39
CA VAL A 113 -10.92 -12.51 20.08
C VAL A 113 -10.25 -13.84 20.35
N GLU A 114 -10.67 -14.52 21.42
CA GLU A 114 -10.17 -15.84 21.81
C GLU A 114 -10.24 -16.85 20.63
N LYS A 115 -9.08 -17.21 20.07
CA LYS A 115 -8.64 -18.59 19.75
C LYS A 115 -7.61 -18.63 18.60
N LYS A 116 -6.59 -19.47 18.86
CA LYS A 116 -5.61 -20.13 17.98
C LYS A 116 -4.48 -19.28 17.40
N THR A 117 -3.29 -19.53 17.95
CA THR A 117 -1.94 -19.25 17.37
C THR A 117 -1.87 -19.54 15.87
N VAL A 118 -2.60 -20.56 15.39
CA VAL A 118 -2.69 -20.94 13.97
C VAL A 118 -3.23 -19.80 13.09
N THR A 119 -4.23 -19.05 13.53
CA THR A 119 -4.81 -17.93 12.75
C THR A 119 -3.83 -16.76 12.67
N ARG A 120 -3.10 -16.48 13.77
CA ARG A 120 -2.02 -15.48 13.80
C ARG A 120 -0.92 -15.85 12.81
N LEU A 121 -0.47 -17.10 12.85
CA LEU A 121 0.57 -17.59 11.97
C LEU A 121 0.13 -17.50 10.49
N LYS A 122 -1.09 -17.94 10.17
CA LYS A 122 -1.66 -17.83 8.82
C LYS A 122 -1.71 -16.38 8.31
N ASN A 123 -2.13 -15.45 9.18
CA ASN A 123 -2.21 -14.03 8.85
C ASN A 123 -0.81 -13.43 8.61
N SER A 124 0.14 -13.71 9.49
CA SER A 124 1.53 -13.26 9.32
C SER A 124 2.17 -13.85 8.06
N ILE A 125 1.95 -15.14 7.78
CA ILE A 125 2.38 -15.78 6.52
C ILE A 125 1.75 -15.06 5.33
N SER A 126 0.47 -14.69 5.39
CA SER A 126 -0.20 -13.98 4.30
C SER A 126 0.44 -12.61 4.02
N VAL A 127 0.82 -11.87 5.07
CA VAL A 127 1.55 -10.59 4.92
C VAL A 127 2.92 -10.83 4.30
N VAL A 128 3.68 -11.81 4.79
CA VAL A 128 5.03 -12.13 4.27
C VAL A 128 4.96 -12.54 2.80
N VAL A 129 4.02 -13.42 2.43
CA VAL A 129 3.84 -13.90 1.05
C VAL A 129 3.43 -12.74 0.13
N CYS A 130 2.42 -11.96 0.49
CA CYS A 130 1.99 -10.83 -0.34
C CYS A 130 3.08 -9.75 -0.43
N GLY A 131 3.82 -9.53 0.66
CA GLY A 131 4.98 -8.65 0.69
C GLY A 131 6.08 -9.12 -0.24
N ALA A 132 6.41 -10.42 -0.23
CA ALA A 132 7.40 -11.00 -1.14
C ALA A 132 6.97 -10.86 -2.60
N PHE A 133 5.68 -11.07 -2.92
CA PHE A 133 5.14 -10.83 -4.27
C PHE A 133 5.27 -9.37 -4.70
N ALA A 134 4.92 -8.41 -3.83
CA ALA A 134 5.07 -6.99 -4.13
C ALA A 134 6.55 -6.60 -4.28
N ALA A 135 7.45 -7.14 -3.44
CA ALA A 135 8.89 -6.93 -3.56
C ALA A 135 9.46 -7.52 -4.87
N ALA A 136 9.00 -8.71 -5.27
CA ALA A 136 9.37 -9.31 -6.54
C ALA A 136 8.88 -8.48 -7.74
N PHE A 137 7.65 -7.95 -7.67
CA PHE A 137 7.14 -7.00 -8.66
C PHE A 137 8.05 -5.79 -8.78
N TYR A 138 8.45 -5.19 -7.64
CA TYR A 138 9.38 -4.07 -7.64
C TYR A 138 10.74 -4.44 -8.22
N PHE A 139 11.25 -5.64 -7.94
CA PHE A 139 12.55 -6.12 -8.44
C PHE A 139 12.53 -6.33 -9.96
N VAL A 140 11.47 -6.92 -10.52
CA VAL A 140 11.31 -7.08 -11.98
C VAL A 140 11.21 -5.71 -12.65
N PHE A 141 10.38 -4.82 -12.11
CA PHE A 141 10.27 -3.44 -12.61
C PHE A 141 11.55 -2.61 -12.43
N LEU A 142 12.45 -3.00 -11.54
CA LEU A 142 13.76 -2.38 -11.34
C LEU A 142 14.76 -2.80 -12.42
N ILE A 143 14.63 -4.01 -12.94
CA ILE A 143 15.51 -4.58 -13.97
C ILE A 143 15.09 -4.12 -15.37
N GLU A 144 13.79 -3.91 -15.60
CA GLU A 144 13.24 -3.49 -16.90
C GLU A 144 13.32 -1.97 -17.17
N LEU A 145 13.86 -1.17 -16.24
CA LEU A 145 13.90 0.31 -16.29
C LEU A 145 15.33 0.84 -16.48
#